data_AF-A0A2K8XKH2-F1
#
_entry.id   AF-A0A2K8XKH2-F1
#
_cell.length_a   1.000
_cell.length_b   1.000
_cell.length_c   1.000
_cell.angle_alpha   90.00
_cell.angle_beta   90.00
_cell.angle_gamma   90.00
#
_symmetry.space_group_name_H-M   'P 1'
#
loop_
_entity.id
_entity.type
_entity.pdbx_description
1 polymer ?
#
loop_
_entity_poly.entity_id
_entity_poly.type
_entity_poly.pdbx_seq_one_letter_code
_entity_poly.pdbx_strand_id
1 'polypeptide(L)'
;MKKLIFLFGFLVLISCKKNTKEAFVNQVVIQDNSDFFTKTEEQKLSEKIINYEKLSTNQICVYTIDSVPNNETALYHASNLANSLGVGTKEKNNGLLILISRYDRKMAIATGYGTEKIITDPIAKTIIEQTIVPRFKDSLYFEGINNGLDSIIKKWK
;
A
#
# COMPACT_ATOMS: atom_id res chain seq x y z
N MET A 1 18.83 -64.29 30.13
CA MET A 1 17.58 -63.48 30.02
C MET A 1 17.85 -62.21 30.81
N LYS A 2 17.87 -60.98 30.30
CA LYS A 2 17.06 -60.29 29.29
C LYS A 2 17.97 -59.32 28.50
N LYS A 3 17.67 -59.17 27.21
CA LYS A 3 18.33 -58.24 26.27
C LYS A 3 17.93 -56.81 26.62
N LEU A 4 18.89 -55.91 26.84
CA LEU A 4 18.64 -54.47 26.95
C LEU A 4 18.97 -53.85 25.58
N ILE A 5 17.92 -53.56 24.81
CA ILE A 5 18.02 -53.03 23.46
C ILE A 5 18.28 -51.52 23.53
N PHE A 6 19.40 -51.10 22.96
CA PHE A 6 19.65 -49.73 22.52
C PHE A 6 18.67 -49.42 21.38
N LEU A 7 17.83 -48.40 21.52
CA LEU A 7 17.15 -47.79 20.38
C LEU A 7 17.33 -46.28 20.42
N PHE A 8 18.28 -45.84 19.58
CA PHE A 8 18.60 -44.47 19.26
C PHE A 8 17.44 -43.89 18.42
N GLY A 9 16.48 -43.26 19.09
CA GLY A 9 15.36 -42.58 18.44
C GLY A 9 15.71 -41.12 18.16
N PHE A 10 16.40 -40.88 17.04
CA PHE A 10 16.61 -39.54 16.48
C PHE A 10 15.25 -38.95 16.07
N LEU A 11 14.61 -38.19 16.97
CA LEU A 11 13.40 -37.45 16.64
C LEU A 11 13.82 -36.17 15.89
N VAL A 12 13.75 -36.25 14.56
CA VAL A 12 13.96 -35.11 13.66
C VAL A 12 13.01 -33.99 14.06
N LEU A 13 13.59 -32.88 14.47
CA LEU A 13 12.93 -31.58 14.62
C LEU A 13 12.39 -31.17 13.26
N ILE A 14 11.13 -31.47 12.98
CA ILE A 14 10.39 -30.77 11.93
C ILE A 14 10.09 -29.37 12.48
N SER A 15 11.09 -28.50 12.40
CA SER A 15 10.86 -27.06 12.50
C SER A 15 10.08 -26.67 11.26
N CYS A 16 8.75 -26.77 11.35
CA CYS A 16 7.87 -26.19 10.37
C CYS A 16 8.02 -24.67 10.51
N LYS A 17 9.00 -24.08 9.80
CA LYS A 17 8.99 -22.65 9.50
C LYS A 17 7.74 -22.42 8.67
N LYS A 18 6.62 -22.14 9.33
CA LYS A 18 5.50 -21.45 8.71
C LYS A 18 6.09 -20.14 8.21
N ASN A 19 6.37 -20.06 6.92
CA ASN A 19 6.44 -18.79 6.21
C ASN A 19 5.03 -18.21 6.28
N THR A 20 4.67 -17.66 7.43
CA THR A 20 3.60 -16.67 7.49
C THR A 20 4.14 -15.52 6.67
N LYS A 21 3.74 -15.46 5.39
CA LYS A 21 3.59 -14.15 4.76
C LYS A 21 2.81 -13.35 5.80
N GLU A 22 3.44 -12.37 6.45
CA GLU A 22 2.73 -11.32 7.17
C GLU A 22 1.93 -10.59 6.08
N ALA A 23 0.85 -11.24 5.67
CA ALA A 23 -0.04 -10.72 4.67
C ALA A 23 -0.83 -9.61 5.38
N PHE A 24 -1.09 -8.56 4.62
CA PHE A 24 -1.92 -7.42 4.96
C PHE A 24 -3.40 -7.85 5.12
N VAL A 25 -3.67 -8.94 5.85
CA VAL A 25 -4.94 -9.68 5.79
C VAL A 25 -6.09 -8.93 6.46
N ASN A 26 -5.83 -7.86 7.22
CA ASN A 26 -6.85 -7.14 7.97
C ASN A 26 -6.86 -5.62 7.75
N GLN A 27 -6.19 -5.10 6.71
CA GLN A 27 -6.15 -3.66 6.47
C GLN A 27 -6.98 -3.25 5.26
N VAL A 28 -7.90 -2.32 5.52
CA VAL A 28 -8.68 -1.61 4.51
C VAL A 28 -7.69 -0.78 3.67
N VAL A 29 -7.51 -1.18 2.40
CA VAL A 29 -6.57 -0.53 1.45
C VAL A 29 -7.06 0.82 0.92
N ILE A 30 -8.34 1.14 1.12
CA ILE A 30 -8.96 2.43 0.81
C ILE A 30 -9.60 3.00 2.09
N GLN A 31 -8.99 4.01 2.70
CA GLN A 31 -9.57 4.72 3.84
C GLN A 31 -10.12 6.06 3.36
N ASP A 32 -11.41 6.07 3.01
CA ASP A 32 -12.09 7.28 2.53
C ASP A 32 -12.78 8.03 3.68
N ASN A 33 -12.07 8.96 4.31
CA ASN A 33 -12.61 9.75 5.43
C ASN A 33 -13.21 11.10 4.97
N SER A 34 -13.23 11.34 3.67
CA SER A 34 -13.67 12.61 3.07
C SER A 34 -14.55 12.39 1.85
N ASP A 35 -15.34 11.31 1.84
CA ASP A 35 -16.43 11.03 0.90
C ASP A 35 -16.07 11.25 -0.59
N PHE A 36 -14.89 10.84 -1.02
CA PHE A 36 -14.46 10.91 -2.42
C PHE A 36 -15.10 9.84 -3.29
N PHE A 37 -15.46 8.69 -2.70
CA PHE A 37 -15.87 7.50 -3.41
C PHE A 37 -17.20 6.97 -2.89
N THR A 38 -18.00 6.42 -3.79
CA THR A 38 -19.11 5.53 -3.44
C THR A 38 -18.56 4.18 -2.96
N LYS A 39 -19.40 3.40 -2.25
CA LYS A 39 -19.01 2.05 -1.80
C LYS A 39 -18.64 1.10 -2.94
N THR A 40 -19.29 1.24 -4.09
CA THR A 40 -18.94 0.46 -5.29
C THR A 40 -17.58 0.84 -5.85
N GLU A 41 -17.22 2.13 -5.81
CA GLU A 41 -15.91 2.61 -6.25
C GLU A 41 -14.79 2.18 -5.29
N GLU A 42 -14.99 2.31 -3.98
CA GLU A 42 -14.08 1.79 -2.96
C GLU A 42 -13.79 0.30 -3.18
N GLN A 43 -14.83 -0.49 -3.44
CA GLN A 43 -14.69 -1.93 -3.70
C GLN A 43 -13.84 -2.19 -4.96
N LYS A 44 -14.13 -1.52 -6.07
CA LYS A 44 -13.37 -1.69 -7.33
C LYS A 44 -11.89 -1.31 -7.17
N LEU A 45 -11.60 -0.20 -6.49
CA LEU A 45 -10.23 0.23 -6.21
C LEU A 45 -9.52 -0.77 -5.29
N SER A 46 -10.22 -1.25 -4.25
CA SER A 46 -9.69 -2.25 -3.33
C SER A 46 -9.35 -3.56 -4.03
N GLU A 47 -10.24 -4.08 -4.87
CA GLU A 47 -10.01 -5.29 -5.66
C GLU A 47 -8.77 -5.15 -6.55
N LYS A 48 -8.60 -4.00 -7.22
CA LYS A 48 -7.41 -3.73 -8.04
C LYS A 48 -6.13 -3.78 -7.20
N ILE A 49 -6.10 -3.08 -6.06
CA ILE A 49 -4.93 -3.02 -5.17
C ILE A 49 -4.60 -4.41 -4.63
N ILE A 50 -5.59 -5.13 -4.11
CA ILE A 50 -5.43 -6.47 -3.52
C ILE A 50 -4.92 -7.47 -4.57
N ASN A 51 -5.44 -7.41 -5.80
CA ASN A 51 -4.97 -8.29 -6.87
C ASN A 51 -3.52 -8.00 -7.26
N TYR A 52 -3.12 -6.72 -7.30
CA TYR A 52 -1.74 -6.35 -7.55
C TYR A 52 -0.80 -6.80 -6.40
N GLU A 53 -1.22 -6.64 -5.14
CA GLU A 53 -0.44 -7.10 -3.98
C GLU A 53 -0.22 -8.62 -4.03
N LYS A 54 -1.25 -9.41 -4.37
CA LYS A 54 -1.11 -10.88 -4.50
C LYS A 54 -0.04 -11.29 -5.51
N LEU A 55 0.12 -10.53 -6.59
CA LEU A 55 1.07 -10.82 -7.66
C LEU A 55 2.48 -10.29 -7.39
N SER A 56 2.61 -9.13 -6.76
CA SER A 56 3.88 -8.41 -6.63
C SER A 56 4.45 -8.40 -5.21
N THR A 57 3.62 -8.69 -4.19
CA THR A 57 3.84 -8.42 -2.77
C THR A 57 3.92 -6.93 -2.40
N ASN A 58 3.80 -6.01 -3.36
CA ASN A 58 3.83 -4.57 -3.13
C ASN A 58 2.50 -4.10 -2.55
N GLN A 59 2.56 -3.21 -1.56
CA GLN A 59 1.38 -2.77 -0.81
C GLN A 59 1.07 -1.32 -1.14
N ILE A 60 -0.18 -1.05 -1.49
CA ILE A 60 -0.70 0.28 -1.78
C ILE A 60 -1.84 0.59 -0.82
N CYS A 61 -1.84 1.80 -0.26
CA CYS A 61 -2.95 2.36 0.50
C CYS A 61 -3.40 3.68 -0.15
N VAL A 62 -4.71 3.89 -0.27
CA VAL A 62 -5.29 5.20 -0.62
C VAL A 62 -5.98 5.73 0.61
N TYR A 63 -5.65 6.96 0.99
CA TYR A 63 -6.16 7.59 2.19
C TYR A 63 -6.64 9.00 1.88
N THR A 64 -7.89 9.30 2.23
CA THR A 64 -8.46 10.65 2.07
C THR A 64 -8.63 11.31 3.43
N ILE A 65 -8.40 12.62 3.45
CA ILE A 65 -8.59 13.50 4.61
C ILE A 65 -9.20 14.82 4.18
N ASP A 66 -9.81 15.53 5.14
CA ASP A 66 -10.41 16.83 4.87
C ASP A 66 -9.33 17.89 4.63
N SER A 67 -8.34 17.94 5.52
CA SER A 67 -7.19 18.84 5.46
C SER A 67 -5.95 18.24 6.11
N VAL A 68 -4.79 18.53 5.54
CA VAL A 68 -3.46 18.27 6.13
C VAL A 68 -3.24 19.27 7.28
N PRO A 69 -2.59 18.87 8.40
CA PRO A 69 -2.19 19.81 9.43
C PRO A 69 -1.41 21.00 8.86
N ASN A 70 -1.75 22.23 9.30
CA ASN A 70 -1.21 23.47 8.73
C ASN A 70 0.32 23.60 8.83
N ASN A 71 0.95 22.90 9.77
CA ASN A 71 2.38 22.87 10.02
C ASN A 71 3.12 21.74 9.26
N GLU A 72 2.43 20.98 8.41
CA GLU A 72 2.97 19.83 7.69
C GLU A 72 2.82 19.96 6.17
N THR A 73 3.75 19.34 5.44
CA THR A 73 3.55 19.10 4.02
C THR A 73 2.68 17.85 3.82
N ALA A 74 1.94 17.79 2.71
CA ALA A 74 1.14 16.59 2.40
C ALA A 74 2.00 15.32 2.32
N LEU A 75 3.23 15.43 1.79
CA LEU A 75 4.16 14.30 1.70
C LEU A 75 4.63 13.84 3.08
N TYR A 76 5.00 14.78 3.96
CA TYR A 76 5.39 14.44 5.33
C TYR A 76 4.26 13.73 6.08
N HIS A 77 3.04 14.27 5.97
CA HIS A 77 1.86 13.65 6.57
C HIS A 77 1.58 12.25 6.02
N ALA A 78 1.64 12.10 4.69
CA ALA A 78 1.46 10.82 4.01
C ALA A 78 2.47 9.76 4.46
N SER A 79 3.74 10.14 4.60
CA SER A 79 4.80 9.24 5.08
C SER A 79 4.59 8.79 6.53
N ASN A 80 4.23 9.71 7.42
CA ASN A 80 3.91 9.37 8.81
C ASN A 80 2.70 8.44 8.89
N LEU A 81 1.67 8.72 8.10
CA LEU A 81 0.47 7.89 8.03
C LEU A 81 0.79 6.49 7.51
N ALA A 82 1.57 6.37 6.43
CA ALA A 82 2.00 5.09 5.88
C ALA A 82 2.75 4.24 6.93
N ASN A 83 3.64 4.86 7.70
CA ASN A 83 4.37 4.21 8.78
C ASN A 83 3.43 3.77 9.92
N SER A 84 2.50 4.64 10.34
CA SER A 84 1.56 4.34 11.42
C SER A 84 0.60 3.20 11.07
N LEU A 85 0.21 3.12 9.80
CA LEU A 85 -0.63 2.07 9.26
C LEU A 85 0.18 0.80 8.95
N GLY A 86 1.52 0.88 8.88
CA GLY A 86 2.35 -0.26 8.52
C GLY A 86 2.21 -0.69 7.06
N VAL A 87 2.11 0.28 6.15
CA VAL A 87 2.03 0.01 4.70
C VAL A 87 3.41 -0.43 4.19
N GLY A 88 3.48 -1.65 3.65
CA GLY A 88 4.72 -2.30 3.20
C GLY A 88 5.19 -3.39 4.17
N THR A 89 5.95 -4.37 3.67
CA THR A 89 6.53 -5.40 4.55
C THR A 89 7.82 -4.91 5.20
N LYS A 90 8.10 -5.37 6.44
CA LYS A 90 9.28 -4.95 7.22
C LYS A 90 10.60 -5.19 6.49
N GLU A 91 10.70 -6.31 5.77
CA GLU A 91 11.92 -6.72 5.08
C GLU A 91 12.13 -5.96 3.78
N LYS A 92 11.04 -5.68 3.04
CA LYS A 92 11.12 -5.14 1.69
C LYS A 92 10.93 -3.64 1.62
N ASN A 93 10.26 -3.03 2.61
CA ASN A 93 9.88 -1.62 2.61
C ASN A 93 9.16 -1.23 1.30
N ASN A 94 8.28 -2.13 0.83
CA ASN A 94 7.61 -2.05 -0.46
C ASN A 94 6.17 -1.52 -0.35
N GLY A 95 5.99 -0.52 0.50
CA GLY A 95 4.73 0.19 0.71
C GLY A 95 4.64 1.47 -0.12
N LEU A 96 3.43 1.89 -0.43
CA LEU A 96 3.12 3.17 -1.07
C LEU A 96 1.77 3.67 -0.53
N LEU A 97 1.72 4.93 -0.09
CA LEU A 97 0.48 5.57 0.33
C LEU A 97 0.16 6.77 -0.56
N ILE A 98 -1.05 6.79 -1.12
CA ILE A 98 -1.61 7.94 -1.83
C ILE A 98 -2.48 8.72 -0.85
N LEU A 99 -2.07 9.93 -0.49
CA LEU A 99 -2.83 10.85 0.36
C LEU A 99 -3.56 11.86 -0.51
N ILE A 100 -4.84 12.10 -0.20
CA ILE A 100 -5.70 13.07 -0.89
C ILE A 100 -6.35 13.97 0.17
N SER A 101 -6.09 15.28 0.10
CA SER A 101 -6.74 16.28 0.95
C SER A 101 -7.84 17.01 0.17
N ARG A 102 -9.08 16.95 0.66
CA ARG A 102 -10.26 17.53 0.00
C ARG A 102 -10.20 19.04 -0.07
N TYR A 103 -10.10 19.70 1.08
CA TYR A 103 -10.25 21.16 1.15
C TYR A 103 -8.96 21.89 0.76
N ASP A 104 -7.79 21.31 1.05
CA ASP A 104 -6.53 21.93 0.65
C ASP A 104 -6.20 21.70 -0.83
N ARG A 105 -6.92 20.77 -1.49
CA ARG A 105 -6.64 20.29 -2.85
C ARG A 105 -5.18 19.85 -3.01
N LYS A 106 -4.63 19.22 -1.97
CA LYS A 106 -3.27 18.66 -1.94
C LYS A 106 -3.32 17.16 -2.15
N MET A 107 -2.32 16.63 -2.83
CA MET A 107 -2.11 15.20 -3.01
C MET A 107 -0.64 14.88 -2.82
N ALA A 108 -0.35 13.72 -2.24
CA ALA A 108 1.01 13.21 -2.12
C ALA A 108 1.02 11.70 -2.31
N ILE A 109 2.13 11.18 -2.81
CA ILE A 109 2.42 9.75 -2.83
C ILE A 109 3.67 9.56 -1.98
N ALA A 110 3.53 8.91 -0.84
CA ALA A 110 4.63 8.51 0.02
C ALA A 110 5.06 7.08 -0.33
N THR A 111 6.37 6.86 -0.46
CA THR A 111 6.97 5.61 -0.89
C THR A 111 7.85 5.04 0.22
N GLY A 112 7.78 3.74 0.44
CA GLY A 112 8.73 3.03 1.28
C GLY A 112 10.11 2.97 0.62
N TYR A 113 11.16 2.73 1.42
CA TYR A 113 12.54 2.71 0.92
C TYR A 113 12.80 1.71 -0.22
N GLY A 114 12.09 0.57 -0.22
CA GLY A 114 12.17 -0.41 -1.31
C GLY A 114 11.42 0.05 -2.56
N THR A 115 10.29 0.73 -2.36
CA THR A 115 9.45 1.31 -3.42
C THR A 115 10.17 2.44 -4.17
N GLU A 116 10.83 3.34 -3.44
CA GLU A 116 11.48 4.55 -3.97
C GLU A 116 12.58 4.24 -4.99
N LYS A 117 13.15 3.03 -4.96
CA LYS A 117 14.11 2.55 -5.95
C LYS A 117 13.53 2.46 -7.37
N ILE A 118 12.20 2.38 -7.49
CA ILE A 118 11.49 2.22 -8.76
C ILE A 118 10.53 3.39 -8.98
N ILE A 119 9.68 3.67 -7.99
CA ILE A 119 8.74 4.78 -8.01
C ILE A 119 9.37 5.91 -7.23
N THR A 120 10.19 6.71 -7.92
CA THR A 120 10.87 7.86 -7.31
C THR A 120 9.93 9.05 -7.13
N ASP A 121 10.31 10.01 -6.29
CA ASP A 121 9.61 11.29 -6.11
C ASP A 121 9.22 11.98 -7.44
N PRO A 122 10.12 12.15 -8.45
CA PRO A 122 9.73 12.68 -9.76
C PRO A 122 8.67 11.84 -10.50
N ILE A 123 8.73 10.51 -10.38
CA ILE A 123 7.74 9.62 -11.00
C ILE A 123 6.39 9.78 -10.32
N ALA A 124 6.37 9.75 -8.98
CA ALA A 124 5.18 9.97 -8.17
C ALA A 124 4.51 11.31 -8.50
N LYS A 125 5.30 12.39 -8.53
CA LYS A 125 4.84 13.73 -8.90
C LYS A 125 4.25 13.75 -10.32
N THR A 126 4.91 13.12 -11.28
CA THR A 126 4.41 13.01 -12.66
C THR A 126 3.06 12.29 -12.73
N ILE A 127 2.89 11.19 -11.98
CA ILE A 127 1.62 10.46 -11.92
C ILE A 127 0.51 11.36 -11.36
N ILE A 128 0.78 12.07 -10.26
CA ILE A 128 -0.19 13.02 -9.68
C ILE A 128 -0.57 14.08 -10.73
N GLU A 129 0.41 14.80 -11.27
CA GLU A 129 0.17 16.00 -12.09
C GLU A 129 -0.43 15.67 -13.45
N GLN A 130 -0.01 14.57 -14.08
CA GLN A 130 -0.39 14.23 -15.46
C GLN A 130 -1.51 13.20 -15.55
N THR A 131 -1.73 12.38 -14.51
CA THR A 131 -2.74 11.32 -14.54
C THR A 131 -3.91 11.61 -13.61
N ILE A 132 -3.64 11.96 -12.36
CA ILE A 132 -4.68 12.07 -11.33
C ILE A 132 -5.36 13.45 -11.36
N VAL A 133 -4.57 14.51 -11.25
CA VAL A 133 -5.04 15.90 -11.16
C VAL A 133 -5.97 16.30 -12.32
N PRO A 134 -5.73 15.94 -13.59
CA PRO A 134 -6.65 16.27 -14.67
C PRO A 134 -8.07 15.74 -14.45
N ARG A 135 -8.21 14.50 -13.95
CA ARG A 135 -9.53 13.91 -13.64
C ARG A 135 -10.18 14.56 -12.44
N PHE A 136 -9.40 14.89 -11.41
CA PHE A 136 -9.88 15.58 -10.21
C PHE A 136 -10.42 16.98 -10.50
N LYS A 137 -9.88 17.68 -11.51
CA LYS A 137 -10.41 18.98 -11.96
C LYS A 137 -11.83 18.87 -12.50
N ASP A 138 -12.18 17.73 -13.09
CA ASP A 138 -13.50 17.43 -13.62
C ASP A 138 -14.40 16.68 -12.62
N SER A 139 -14.00 16.63 -11.34
CA SER A 139 -14.67 15.85 -10.28
C SER A 139 -14.79 14.34 -10.56
N LEU A 140 -13.96 13.81 -11.46
CA LEU A 140 -13.85 12.39 -11.78
C LEU A 140 -12.85 11.70 -10.85
N TYR A 141 -13.18 11.61 -9.56
CA TYR A 141 -12.25 11.17 -8.52
C TYR A 141 -11.88 9.69 -8.64
N PHE A 142 -12.87 8.82 -8.86
CA PHE A 142 -12.64 7.40 -9.07
C PHE A 142 -11.72 7.17 -10.28
N GLU A 143 -11.99 7.79 -11.42
CA GLU A 143 -11.16 7.68 -12.62
C GLU A 143 -9.75 8.19 -12.37
N GLY A 144 -9.60 9.30 -11.63
CA GLY A 144 -8.29 9.84 -11.26
C GLY A 144 -7.45 8.81 -10.50
N ILE A 145 -7.99 8.22 -9.44
CA ILE A 145 -7.26 7.23 -8.65
C ILE A 145 -7.10 5.91 -9.41
N ASN A 146 -8.13 5.45 -10.10
CA ASN A 146 -8.07 4.23 -10.91
C ASN A 146 -6.94 4.28 -11.95
N ASN A 147 -6.81 5.41 -12.66
CA ASN A 147 -5.75 5.64 -13.65
C ASN A 147 -4.39 5.85 -13.00
N GLY A 148 -4.35 6.54 -11.84
CA GLY A 148 -3.13 6.69 -11.05
C GLY A 148 -2.56 5.34 -10.63
N LEU A 149 -3.41 4.44 -10.13
CA LEU A 149 -3.05 3.06 -9.79
C LEU A 149 -2.53 2.30 -11.03
N ASP A 150 -3.16 2.44 -12.19
CA ASP A 150 -2.67 1.81 -13.43
C ASP A 150 -1.26 2.29 -13.80
N SER A 151 -1.01 3.59 -13.68
CA SER A 151 0.31 4.18 -13.91
C SER A 151 1.37 3.69 -12.92
N ILE A 152 1.03 3.57 -11.64
CA ILE A 152 1.91 3.04 -10.60
C ILE A 152 2.23 1.57 -10.89
N ILE A 153 1.20 0.73 -11.06
CA ILE A 153 1.35 -0.72 -11.30
C ILE A 153 2.15 -0.99 -12.57
N LYS A 154 1.95 -0.19 -13.62
CA LYS A 154 2.70 -0.32 -14.88
C LYS A 154 4.20 -0.06 -14.69
N LYS A 155 4.57 0.91 -13.84
CA LYS A 155 5.96 1.30 -13.58
C LYS A 155 6.63 0.44 -12.50
N TRP A 156 5.86 -0.10 -11.57
CA TRP A 156 6.36 -0.81 -10.38
C TRP A 156 6.41 -2.34 -10.60
N LYS A 157 7.17 -2.76 -11.61
CA LYS A 157 7.34 -4.19 -11.95
C LYS A 157 8.62 -4.77 -11.38
#